data_AF-A0A955EEZ0-F1
#
_entry.id   AF-A0A955EEZ0-F1
#
_cell.length_a   1.000
_cell.length_b   1.000
_cell.length_c   1.000
_cell.angle_alpha   90.00
_cell.angle_beta   90.00
_cell.angle_gamma   90.00
#
_symmetry.space_group_name_H-M   'P 1'
#
loop_
_entity.id
_entity.type
_entity.pdbx_description
1 polymer ?
#
loop_
_entity_poly.entity_id
_entity_poly.type
_entity_poly.pdbx_seq_one_letter_code
_entity_poly.pdbx_strand_id
1 'polypeptide(L)'
;MNSTELNLEAITTSELPAEAAFNFWWRSGVYTREAKLTPVDFTELYRLPEESGLVTYCTSHVKRIHSNGEYEQCSYFVDLFDDQQLVGIGEMRYIQTIDTPYFSGKPLVGMTRTEDEFQRRGLGVRRLRVMNHLAQMLHGFNLNSDTIITDEAMGVWRKLIELGLAEAYTEYDTSIEDGLNRFRLVS
;
A
#
# COMPACT_ATOMS: atom_id res chain seq x y z
N MET A 1 7.47 -12.04 18.25
CA MET A 1 7.50 -10.58 18.52
C MET A 1 6.06 -10.17 18.81
N ASN A 2 5.81 -9.48 19.92
CA ASN A 2 4.47 -8.99 20.22
C ASN A 2 4.04 -8.03 19.10
N SER A 3 2.81 -8.15 18.62
CA SER A 3 2.20 -7.18 17.72
C SER A 3 2.16 -5.83 18.43
N THR A 4 3.17 -4.99 18.21
CA THR A 4 3.07 -3.59 18.60
C THR A 4 1.89 -3.03 17.81
N GLU A 5 0.81 -2.76 18.52
CA GLU A 5 -0.38 -2.12 17.98
C GLU A 5 0.08 -0.83 17.29
N LEU A 6 -0.23 -0.68 16.00
CA LEU A 6 0.12 0.54 15.30
C LEU A 6 -0.74 1.66 15.87
N ASN A 7 -0.10 2.72 16.37
CA ASN A 7 -0.80 3.90 16.86
C ASN A 7 -1.26 4.76 15.69
N LEU A 8 -2.33 4.34 15.02
CA LEU A 8 -2.98 5.09 13.95
C LEU A 8 -3.82 6.22 14.56
N GLU A 9 -3.42 7.46 14.30
CA GLU A 9 -4.11 8.66 14.73
C GLU A 9 -4.97 9.18 13.58
N ALA A 10 -6.29 9.25 13.77
CA ALA A 10 -7.16 9.92 12.80
C ALA A 10 -6.86 11.42 12.76
N ILE A 11 -6.76 11.99 11.56
CA ILE A 11 -6.47 13.41 11.35
C ILE A 11 -7.46 14.04 10.38
N THR A 12 -7.47 15.37 10.34
CA THR A 12 -8.21 16.17 9.38
C THR A 12 -7.32 16.60 8.21
N THR A 13 -7.94 17.06 7.12
CA THR A 13 -7.21 17.61 5.96
C THR A 13 -6.36 18.84 6.31
N SER A 14 -6.73 19.61 7.35
CA SER A 14 -5.94 20.75 7.84
C SER A 14 -4.65 20.35 8.56
N GLU A 15 -4.54 19.10 8.98
CA GLU A 15 -3.34 18.55 9.65
C GLU A 15 -2.42 17.82 8.66
N LEU A 16 -2.81 17.70 7.39
CA LEU A 16 -2.05 16.98 6.38
C LEU A 16 -0.92 17.88 5.82
N PRO A 17 0.36 17.46 5.89
CA PRO A 17 1.45 18.21 5.28
C PRO A 17 1.26 18.35 3.77
N ALA A 18 1.71 19.49 3.22
CA ALA A 18 1.56 19.80 1.80
C ALA A 18 2.17 18.71 0.90
N GLU A 19 3.31 18.14 1.30
CA GLU A 19 3.98 17.07 0.56
C GLU A 19 3.13 15.78 0.52
N ALA A 20 2.51 15.40 1.65
CA ALA A 20 1.60 14.26 1.70
C ALA A 20 0.33 14.51 0.85
N ALA A 21 -0.26 15.69 0.97
CA ALA A 21 -1.42 16.08 0.16
C ALA A 21 -1.13 16.04 -1.35
N PHE A 22 0.05 16.56 -1.77
CA PHE A 22 0.49 16.51 -3.16
C PHE A 22 0.64 15.07 -3.65
N ASN A 23 1.29 14.20 -2.88
CA ASN A 23 1.51 12.81 -3.26
C ASN A 23 0.20 12.02 -3.33
N PHE A 24 -0.73 12.22 -2.39
CA PHE A 24 -2.06 11.63 -2.48
C PHE A 24 -2.80 12.09 -3.73
N TRP A 25 -2.84 13.40 -4.00
CA TRP A 25 -3.46 13.94 -5.21
C TRP A 25 -2.86 13.33 -6.48
N TRP A 26 -1.53 13.38 -6.62
CA TRP A 26 -0.83 12.88 -7.79
C TRP A 26 -1.09 11.39 -8.02
N ARG A 27 -0.97 10.57 -6.97
CA ARG A 27 -1.16 9.12 -7.06
C ARG A 27 -2.60 8.73 -7.35
N SER A 28 -3.55 9.44 -6.75
CA SER A 28 -4.97 9.20 -6.96
C SER A 28 -5.42 9.47 -8.40
N GLY A 29 -4.72 10.36 -9.12
CA GLY A 29 -4.97 10.65 -10.53
C GLY A 29 -4.39 9.64 -11.53
N VAL A 30 -3.62 8.65 -11.09
CA VAL A 30 -3.02 7.65 -11.98
C VAL A 30 -4.02 6.54 -12.31
N TYR A 31 -4.13 6.19 -13.59
CA TYR A 31 -5.00 5.11 -14.10
C TYR A 31 -6.50 5.26 -13.79
N THR A 32 -7.00 6.49 -13.62
CA THR A 32 -8.45 6.75 -13.51
C THR A 32 -9.00 7.41 -14.78
N ARG A 33 -10.26 7.10 -15.11
CA ARG A 33 -11.06 7.82 -16.11
C ARG A 33 -11.95 8.91 -15.48
N GLU A 34 -11.94 9.01 -14.15
CA GLU A 34 -12.76 9.94 -13.39
C GLU A 34 -12.11 11.34 -13.36
N ALA A 35 -12.91 12.36 -13.05
CA ALA A 35 -12.41 13.72 -12.89
C ALA A 35 -11.31 13.76 -11.81
N LYS A 36 -10.37 14.72 -11.92
CA LYS A 36 -9.25 14.87 -10.98
C LYS A 36 -9.77 14.84 -9.54
N LEU A 37 -9.39 13.82 -8.79
CA LEU A 37 -9.67 13.73 -7.36
C LEU A 37 -9.10 14.95 -6.66
N THR A 38 -9.83 15.45 -5.68
CA THR A 38 -9.50 16.57 -4.83
C THR A 38 -9.27 16.08 -3.40
N PRO A 39 -8.62 16.86 -2.53
CA PRO A 39 -8.38 16.44 -1.15
C PRO A 39 -9.63 16.08 -0.34
N VAL A 40 -10.83 16.51 -0.75
CA VAL A 40 -12.09 16.16 -0.09
C VAL A 40 -12.62 14.78 -0.48
N ASP A 41 -12.09 14.18 -1.54
CA ASP A 41 -12.46 12.83 -2.00
C ASP A 41 -11.71 11.73 -1.23
N PHE A 42 -10.72 12.12 -0.43
CA PHE A 42 -10.00 11.24 0.47
C PHE A 42 -10.83 10.96 1.71
N THR A 43 -11.16 9.68 1.90
CA THR A 43 -11.79 9.18 3.11
C THR A 43 -10.71 8.66 4.07
N GLU A 44 -10.99 8.73 5.37
CA GLU A 44 -10.18 8.04 6.38
C GLU A 44 -8.70 8.45 6.36
N LEU A 45 -8.40 9.69 6.75
CA LEU A 45 -7.02 10.16 6.88
C LEU A 45 -6.46 9.75 8.25
N TYR A 46 -5.31 9.08 8.23
CA TYR A 46 -4.56 8.74 9.42
C TYR A 46 -3.12 9.20 9.32
N ARG A 47 -2.49 9.40 10.48
CA ARG A 47 -1.04 9.45 10.62
C ARG A 47 -0.54 8.40 11.60
N LEU A 48 0.70 7.97 11.41
CA LEU A 48 1.42 7.05 12.26
C LEU A 48 2.80 7.65 12.56
N PRO A 49 2.96 8.34 13.71
CA PRO A 49 4.25 8.91 14.10
C PRO A 49 5.20 7.84 14.68
N GLU A 50 6.50 8.05 14.49
CA GLU A 50 7.56 7.26 15.11
C GLU A 50 8.53 8.13 15.90
N GLU A 51 9.19 7.53 16.90
CA GLU A 51 10.24 8.18 17.70
C GLU A 51 11.42 8.67 16.85
N SER A 52 11.59 8.11 15.65
CA SER A 52 12.66 8.48 14.72
C SER A 52 12.45 9.83 14.01
N GLY A 53 11.28 10.45 14.15
CA GLY A 53 10.86 11.60 13.34
C GLY A 53 10.20 11.21 12.01
N LEU A 54 10.14 9.91 11.70
CA LEU A 54 9.37 9.38 10.58
C LEU A 54 7.87 9.42 10.90
N VAL A 55 7.06 9.92 9.98
CA VAL A 55 5.60 9.89 10.06
C VAL A 55 5.04 9.30 8.78
N THR A 56 4.11 8.34 8.90
CA THR A 56 3.34 7.86 7.75
C THR A 56 1.98 8.46 7.75
N TYR A 57 1.64 9.12 6.65
CA TYR A 57 0.28 9.53 6.35
C TYR A 57 -0.36 8.47 5.47
N CYS A 58 -1.59 8.09 5.77
CA CYS A 58 -2.37 7.24 4.88
C CYS A 58 -3.80 7.72 4.70
N THR A 59 -4.36 7.40 3.54
CA THR A 59 -5.75 7.68 3.21
C THR A 59 -6.28 6.67 2.21
N SER A 60 -7.60 6.51 2.14
CA SER A 60 -8.26 5.63 1.19
C SER A 60 -9.20 6.42 0.27
N HIS A 61 -9.29 5.98 -0.99
CA HIS A 61 -10.39 6.34 -1.88
C HIS A 61 -10.99 5.09 -2.50
N VAL A 62 -12.22 5.21 -3.01
CA VAL A 62 -12.83 4.21 -3.88
C VAL A 62 -12.97 4.81 -5.27
N LYS A 63 -12.43 4.14 -6.29
CA LYS A 63 -12.55 4.56 -7.70
C LYS A 63 -13.21 3.46 -8.53
N ARG A 64 -13.88 3.85 -9.61
CA ARG A 64 -14.40 2.88 -10.58
C ARG A 64 -13.31 2.51 -11.59
N ILE A 65 -13.01 1.21 -11.70
CA ILE A 65 -11.94 0.70 -12.58
C ILE A 65 -12.45 0.23 -13.95
N HIS A 66 -13.70 -0.24 -14.03
CA HIS A 66 -14.28 -0.73 -15.27
C HIS A 66 -15.71 -0.21 -15.51
N SER A 67 -16.12 -0.18 -16.79
CA SER A 67 -17.46 0.25 -17.17
C SER A 67 -18.56 -0.71 -16.68
N ASN A 68 -18.21 -1.95 -16.30
CA ASN A 68 -19.12 -2.93 -15.73
C ASN A 68 -19.53 -2.64 -14.26
N GLY A 69 -18.95 -1.60 -13.63
CA GLY A 69 -19.33 -1.19 -12.28
C GLY A 69 -18.44 -1.78 -11.17
N GLU A 70 -17.27 -2.32 -11.52
CA GLU A 70 -16.27 -2.73 -10.55
C GLU A 70 -15.59 -1.52 -9.90
N TYR A 71 -15.39 -1.63 -8.59
CA TYR A 71 -14.75 -0.61 -7.76
C TYR A 71 -13.44 -1.16 -7.18
N GLU A 72 -12.42 -0.31 -7.18
CA GLU A 72 -11.16 -0.54 -6.49
C GLU A 72 -11.06 0.44 -5.33
N GLN A 73 -10.85 -0.08 -4.13
CA GLN A 73 -10.39 0.72 -3.00
C GLN A 73 -8.88 0.84 -3.08
N CYS A 74 -8.38 2.07 -3.18
CA CYS A 74 -6.97 2.39 -3.14
C CYS A 74 -6.64 3.07 -1.81
N SER A 75 -5.69 2.51 -1.07
CA SER A 75 -5.10 3.18 0.09
C SER A 75 -3.69 3.64 -0.25
N TYR A 76 -3.41 4.92 -0.02
CA TYR A 76 -2.12 5.55 -0.27
C TYR A 76 -1.35 5.73 1.03
N PHE A 77 -0.04 5.62 0.95
CA PHE A 77 0.88 5.76 2.07
C PHE A 77 1.98 6.72 1.65
N VAL A 78 2.23 7.73 2.46
CA VAL A 78 3.32 8.68 2.27
C VAL A 78 4.13 8.76 3.56
N ASP A 79 5.40 8.40 3.48
CA ASP A 79 6.34 8.51 4.57
C ASP A 79 7.09 9.84 4.47
N LEU A 80 7.04 10.65 5.52
CA LEU A 80 7.76 11.91 5.64
C LEU A 80 8.69 11.89 6.85
N PHE A 81 9.86 12.48 6.72
CA PHE A 81 10.73 12.81 7.86
C PHE A 81 10.46 14.25 8.29
N ASP A 82 10.22 14.46 9.59
CA ASP A 82 9.88 15.76 10.19
C ASP A 82 8.77 16.52 9.43
N ASP A 83 7.78 15.76 8.93
CA ASP A 83 6.63 16.23 8.14
C ASP A 83 6.96 16.99 6.85
N GLN A 84 8.20 16.90 6.37
CA GLN A 84 8.67 17.73 5.26
C GLN A 84 9.37 16.94 4.16
N GLN A 85 10.29 16.04 4.52
CA GLN A 85 11.10 15.35 3.52
C GLN A 85 10.42 14.05 3.11
N LEU A 86 10.12 13.91 1.81
CA LEU A 86 9.62 12.65 1.27
C LEU A 86 10.65 11.53 1.45
N VAL A 87 10.22 10.47 2.13
CA VAL A 87 11.04 9.27 2.37
C VAL A 87 10.61 8.13 1.45
N GLY A 88 9.32 8.03 1.19
CA GLY A 88 8.80 7.07 0.24
C GLY A 88 7.30 7.00 0.22
N ILE A 89 6.80 6.19 -0.71
CA ILE A 89 5.38 6.08 -1.02
C ILE A 89 4.96 4.62 -1.16
N GLY A 90 3.68 4.36 -0.91
CA GLY A 90 3.05 3.07 -1.07
C GLY A 90 1.63 3.18 -1.58
N GLU A 91 1.15 2.11 -2.18
CA GLU A 91 -0.22 1.97 -2.65
C GLU A 91 -0.68 0.54 -2.38
N MET A 92 -1.78 0.42 -1.66
CA MET A 92 -2.54 -0.81 -1.48
C MET A 92 -3.80 -0.74 -2.34
N ARG A 93 -4.13 -1.83 -3.02
CA ARG A 93 -5.35 -1.98 -3.83
C ARG A 93 -6.18 -3.12 -3.28
N TYR A 94 -7.49 -2.93 -3.23
CA TYR A 94 -8.44 -3.97 -2.90
C TYR A 94 -9.61 -3.89 -3.87
N ILE A 95 -9.87 -5.00 -4.58
CA ILE A 95 -11.01 -5.13 -5.48
C ILE A 95 -11.87 -6.25 -4.93
N GLN A 96 -13.10 -5.96 -4.54
CA GLN A 96 -13.97 -6.98 -3.92
C GLN A 96 -14.33 -8.09 -4.92
N THR A 97 -14.58 -7.72 -6.18
CA THR A 97 -14.97 -8.65 -7.24
C THR A 97 -14.44 -8.14 -8.58
N ILE A 98 -13.72 -9.01 -9.28
CA ILE A 98 -13.21 -8.80 -10.64
C ILE A 98 -13.04 -10.15 -11.33
N ASP A 99 -13.14 -10.16 -12.66
CA ASP A 99 -13.05 -11.38 -13.47
C ASP A 99 -11.74 -12.16 -13.29
N THR A 100 -10.65 -11.47 -12.93
CA THR A 100 -9.36 -12.08 -12.66
C THR A 100 -9.33 -12.62 -11.21
N PRO A 101 -9.38 -13.94 -10.98
CA PRO A 101 -9.58 -14.50 -9.63
C PRO A 101 -8.47 -14.11 -8.66
N TYR A 102 -7.24 -13.93 -9.17
CA TYR A 102 -6.12 -13.44 -8.39
C TYR A 102 -6.46 -12.13 -7.68
N PHE A 103 -7.01 -11.14 -8.37
CA PHE A 103 -7.21 -9.82 -7.79
C PHE A 103 -8.48 -9.69 -6.93
N SER A 104 -9.38 -10.67 -7.01
CA SER A 104 -10.67 -10.62 -6.34
C SER A 104 -10.55 -10.93 -4.84
N GLY A 105 -11.06 -10.02 -4.02
CA GLY A 105 -11.24 -10.21 -2.58
C GLY A 105 -9.95 -10.21 -1.76
N LYS A 106 -8.82 -9.72 -2.30
CA LYS A 106 -7.55 -9.67 -1.56
C LYS A 106 -6.82 -8.32 -1.71
N PRO A 107 -6.19 -7.83 -0.63
CA PRO A 107 -5.41 -6.60 -0.66
C PRO A 107 -4.02 -6.85 -1.26
N LEU A 108 -3.60 -5.93 -2.14
CA LEU A 108 -2.43 -6.07 -3.00
C LEU A 108 -1.54 -4.84 -2.93
N VAL A 109 -0.22 -5.03 -3.01
CA VAL A 109 0.74 -3.92 -3.14
C VAL A 109 0.79 -3.43 -4.58
N GLY A 110 0.00 -2.42 -4.91
CA GLY A 110 0.06 -1.77 -6.23
C GLY A 110 1.37 -1.02 -6.47
N MET A 111 1.99 -0.49 -5.42
CA MET A 111 3.32 0.14 -5.47
C MET A 111 3.95 0.18 -4.08
N THR A 112 5.27 0.10 -4.03
CA THR A 112 6.09 0.60 -2.92
C THR A 112 7.39 1.17 -3.48
N ARG A 113 7.81 2.33 -3.00
CA ARG A 113 9.07 2.98 -3.39
C ARG A 113 9.68 3.72 -2.20
N THR A 114 10.99 3.64 -2.07
CA THR A 114 11.76 4.46 -1.13
C THR A 114 12.67 5.40 -1.91
N GLU A 115 12.72 6.67 -1.53
CA GLU A 115 13.63 7.65 -2.15
C GLU A 115 15.09 7.20 -1.99
N ASP A 116 15.90 7.48 -3.01
CA ASP A 116 17.22 6.85 -3.21
C ASP A 116 18.15 7.04 -2.00
N GLU A 117 18.15 8.22 -1.38
CA GLU A 117 18.95 8.54 -0.21
C GLU A 117 18.52 7.78 1.06
N PHE A 118 17.30 7.24 1.07
CA PHE A 118 16.69 6.50 2.18
C PHE A 118 16.65 4.98 1.94
N GLN A 119 17.04 4.51 0.76
CA GLN A 119 17.08 3.08 0.47
C GLN A 119 18.04 2.33 1.39
N ARG A 120 17.83 1.00 1.52
CA ARG A 120 18.63 0.08 2.35
C ARG A 120 18.58 0.36 3.86
N ARG A 121 17.67 1.21 4.33
CA ARG A 121 17.42 1.50 5.75
C ARG A 121 16.25 0.70 6.35
N GLY A 122 15.70 -0.27 5.61
CA GLY A 122 14.55 -1.07 6.05
C GLY A 122 13.18 -0.38 5.94
N LEU A 123 13.12 0.83 5.37
CA LEU A 123 11.91 1.65 5.31
C LEU A 123 10.83 1.04 4.39
N GLY A 124 11.22 0.43 3.27
CA GLY A 124 10.28 -0.33 2.42
C GLY A 124 9.65 -1.53 3.13
N VAL A 125 10.43 -2.28 3.92
CA VAL A 125 9.93 -3.39 4.75
C VAL A 125 8.92 -2.87 5.78
N ARG A 126 9.28 -1.79 6.47
CA ARG A 126 8.42 -1.15 7.46
C ARG A 126 7.11 -0.66 6.84
N ARG A 127 7.15 -0.03 5.66
CA ARG A 127 5.95 0.39 4.92
C ARG A 127 5.04 -0.80 4.60
N LEU A 128 5.57 -1.90 4.10
CA LEU A 128 4.76 -3.10 3.81
C LEU A 128 4.11 -3.69 5.07
N ARG A 129 4.76 -3.59 6.24
CA ARG A 129 4.16 -3.99 7.51
C ARG A 129 3.00 -3.08 7.92
N VAL A 130 3.14 -1.76 7.75
CA VAL A 130 2.07 -0.79 8.00
C VAL A 130 0.90 -1.05 7.05
N MET A 131 1.17 -1.25 5.76
CA MET A 131 0.16 -1.63 4.77
C MET A 131 -0.55 -2.94 5.13
N ASN A 132 0.18 -3.94 5.61
CA ASN A 132 -0.40 -5.22 6.03
C ASN A 132 -1.32 -5.07 7.24
N HIS A 133 -0.93 -4.26 8.22
CA HIS A 133 -1.79 -3.99 9.36
C HIS A 133 -3.09 -3.29 8.93
N LEU A 134 -3.00 -2.29 8.04
CA LEU A 134 -4.18 -1.63 7.49
C LEU A 134 -5.05 -2.61 6.66
N ALA A 135 -4.42 -3.48 5.87
CA ALA A 135 -5.11 -4.53 5.12
C ALA A 135 -5.91 -5.48 6.02
N GLN A 136 -5.30 -5.92 7.12
CA GLN A 136 -5.94 -6.78 8.11
C GLN A 136 -7.08 -6.05 8.84
N MET A 137 -6.88 -4.79 9.21
CA MET A 137 -7.89 -3.97 9.88
C MET A 137 -9.12 -3.70 8.98
N LEU A 138 -8.89 -3.30 7.73
CA LEU A 138 -9.96 -2.89 6.82
C LEU A 138 -10.65 -4.07 6.13
N HIS A 139 -9.91 -5.13 5.83
CA HIS A 139 -10.39 -6.22 4.97
C HIS A 139 -10.33 -7.59 5.63
N GLY A 140 -9.64 -7.76 6.76
CA GLY A 140 -9.46 -9.06 7.41
C GLY A 140 -8.49 -10.00 6.69
N PHE A 141 -7.71 -9.50 5.73
CA PHE A 141 -6.79 -10.29 4.90
C PHE A 141 -5.35 -9.77 4.96
N ASN A 142 -4.39 -10.67 4.81
CA ASN A 142 -2.98 -10.32 4.66
C ASN A 142 -2.72 -9.66 3.31
N LEU A 143 -1.74 -8.76 3.30
CA LEU A 143 -1.27 -8.07 2.11
C LEU A 143 -0.49 -9.02 1.19
N ASN A 144 -0.82 -8.96 -0.10
CA ASN A 144 -0.22 -9.75 -1.16
C ASN A 144 0.61 -8.87 -2.10
N SER A 145 1.61 -9.45 -2.76
CA SER A 145 2.28 -8.79 -3.88
C SER A 145 1.35 -8.62 -5.08
N ASP A 146 1.53 -7.61 -5.91
CA ASP A 146 0.86 -7.54 -7.23
C ASP A 146 1.52 -8.50 -8.24
N THR A 147 0.93 -8.58 -9.43
CA THR A 147 1.43 -9.24 -10.64
C THR A 147 2.75 -8.68 -11.15
N ILE A 148 2.91 -7.37 -11.09
CA ILE A 148 4.07 -6.63 -11.61
C ILE A 148 4.85 -6.11 -10.41
N ILE A 149 5.99 -6.73 -10.14
CA ILE A 149 6.86 -6.39 -9.01
C ILE A 149 8.16 -5.83 -9.58
N THR A 150 8.49 -4.59 -9.26
CA THR A 150 9.79 -4.00 -9.61
C THR A 150 10.93 -4.70 -8.89
N ASP A 151 12.16 -4.60 -9.39
CA ASP A 151 13.34 -5.19 -8.72
C ASP A 151 13.52 -4.68 -7.28
N GLU A 152 13.22 -3.40 -7.04
CA GLU A 152 13.23 -2.82 -5.70
C GLU A 152 12.20 -3.52 -4.79
N ALA A 153 10.95 -3.61 -5.23
CA ALA A 153 9.89 -4.26 -4.47
C ALA A 153 10.18 -5.75 -4.24
N MET A 154 10.80 -6.43 -5.22
CA MET A 154 11.27 -7.81 -5.09
C MET A 154 12.34 -7.94 -4.00
N GLY A 155 13.27 -6.98 -3.92
CA GLY A 155 14.26 -6.91 -2.84
C GLY A 155 13.62 -6.80 -1.45
N VAL A 156 12.55 -6.00 -1.33
CA VAL A 156 11.78 -5.87 -0.07
C VAL A 156 11.09 -7.19 0.29
N TRP A 157 10.44 -7.85 -0.67
CA TRP A 157 9.77 -9.14 -0.44
C TRP A 157 10.74 -10.24 -0.02
N ARG A 158 11.89 -10.37 -0.69
CA ARG A 158 12.94 -11.31 -0.28
C ARG A 158 13.39 -11.04 1.15
N LYS A 159 13.55 -9.76 1.51
CA LYS A 159 13.94 -9.42 2.87
C LYS A 159 12.88 -9.81 3.90
N LEU A 160 11.60 -9.61 3.60
CA LEU A 160 10.51 -10.08 4.46
C LEU A 160 10.51 -11.61 4.63
N ILE A 161 10.80 -12.36 3.57
CA ILE A 161 10.93 -13.83 3.64
C ILE A 161 12.10 -14.25 4.54
N GLU A 162 13.27 -13.62 4.36
CA GLU A 162 14.44 -13.88 5.23
C GLU A 162 14.14 -13.63 6.71
N LEU A 163 13.28 -12.64 7.00
CA LEU A 163 12.85 -12.30 8.36
C LEU A 163 11.72 -13.20 8.89
N GLY A 164 11.19 -14.12 8.06
CA GLY A 164 10.02 -14.95 8.41
C GLY A 164 8.72 -14.15 8.51
N LEU A 165 8.64 -12.98 7.87
CA LEU A 165 7.49 -12.07 7.88
C LEU A 165 6.67 -12.14 6.58
N ALA A 166 7.16 -12.88 5.60
CA ALA A 166 6.42 -13.21 4.40
C ALA A 166 6.76 -14.63 3.94
N GLU A 167 5.90 -15.17 3.08
CA GLU A 167 6.15 -16.42 2.39
C GLU A 167 5.96 -16.26 0.88
N ALA A 168 6.73 -17.03 0.12
CA ALA A 168 6.53 -17.19 -1.31
C ALA A 168 5.55 -18.33 -1.56
N TYR A 169 4.65 -18.16 -2.52
CA TYR A 169 3.73 -19.19 -2.97
C TYR A 169 3.54 -19.12 -4.49
N THR A 170 3.17 -20.25 -5.08
CA THR A 170 2.79 -20.31 -6.50
C THR A 170 1.28 -20.20 -6.59
N GLU A 171 0.79 -19.22 -7.32
CA GLU A 171 -0.63 -19.15 -7.68
C GLU A 171 -0.81 -19.64 -9.11
N TYR A 172 -1.65 -20.67 -9.26
CA TYR A 172 -2.02 -21.22 -10.55
C TYR A 172 -3.20 -20.43 -11.08
N ASP A 173 -2.94 -19.55 -12.04
CA ASP A 173 -3.99 -18.95 -12.86
C ASP A 173 -4.28 -19.92 -14.02
N THR A 174 -5.53 -20.31 -14.20
CA THR A 174 -5.95 -21.20 -15.30
C THR A 174 -5.64 -20.63 -16.69
N SER A 175 -5.32 -19.35 -16.79
CA SER A 175 -4.93 -18.67 -18.03
C SER A 175 -3.42 -18.61 -18.29
N ILE A 176 -2.58 -19.10 -17.38
CA ILE A 176 -1.11 -19.05 -17.49
C ILE A 176 -0.54 -20.44 -17.18
N GLU A 177 0.10 -21.09 -18.16
CA GLU A 177 0.65 -22.45 -18.02
C GLU A 177 1.73 -22.57 -16.93
N ASP A 178 2.46 -21.48 -16.68
CA ASP A 178 3.47 -21.38 -15.64
C ASP A 178 2.93 -20.59 -14.44
N GLY A 179 2.71 -21.27 -13.32
CA GLY A 179 2.26 -20.62 -12.09
C GLY A 179 3.12 -19.41 -11.70
N LEU A 180 2.48 -18.34 -11.23
CA LEU A 180 3.18 -17.10 -10.91
C LEU A 180 3.69 -17.14 -9.47
N ASN A 181 4.96 -16.76 -9.29
CA ASN A 181 5.53 -16.60 -7.95
C ASN A 181 4.97 -15.35 -7.30
N ARG A 182 4.38 -15.53 -6.12
CA ARG A 182 3.70 -14.51 -5.32
C ARG A 182 4.23 -14.48 -3.91
N PHE A 183 3.97 -13.37 -3.25
CA PHE A 183 4.37 -13.16 -1.87
C PHE A 183 3.16 -12.71 -1.06
N ARG A 184 3.07 -13.19 0.18
CA ARG A 184 2.13 -12.68 1.17
C ARG A 184 2.83 -12.48 2.48
N LEU A 185 2.46 -11.42 3.21
CA LEU A 185 2.91 -11.30 4.59
C LEU A 185 2.27 -12.39 5.45
N VAL A 186 3.05 -12.90 6.40
CA VAL A 186 2.59 -13.83 7.44
C VAL A 186 2.55 -13.05 8.75
N SER A 187 1.46 -13.23 9.49
CA SER A 187 1.09 -12.48 10.70
C SER A 187 2.22 -12.37 11.71
#